data_AF-A0A8J3MUA0-F1
#
_entry.id   AF-A0A8J3MUA0-F1
#
_cell.length_a   1.000
_cell.length_b   1.000
_cell.length_c   1.000
_cell.angle_alpha   90.00
_cell.angle_beta   90.00
_cell.angle_gamma   90.00
#
_symmetry.space_group_name_H-M   'P 1'
#
loop_
_entity.id
_entity.type
_entity.pdbx_description
1 polymer ?
#
loop_
_entity_poly.entity_id
_entity_poly.type
_entity_poly.pdbx_seq_one_letter_code
_entity_poly.pdbx_strand_id
1 'polypeptide(L)'
;MSIIQMPTSNFWKDRSGYKPKWLIVHGTAGGSSAKNIAQGFINSQGTNNPVSVHYVIGQDGTIVQCVQEKDAAWGNGVIDAGADSWWSSALNPNLVTISIEHVKPDTQNASALTPAQQAASFSLIREICQRNGLPMRKADKNGGITGHFSIAPINRAHCPGTYPWQDLFNYLKGDDMLQITDAFAAAYFKQVATNPLRWQCNNGYAVLGGILDFYRKINGAPRLPKGNEQYNIPGVVWQLFEGGIIVYDPEGKLDKFHTPFPPCYLLKLDSDLAKQVLGAGNTTDLQNQLNAANTALANEKQTATSLQTELNTAKTQLDAANKAATQATADKNAALAQVADLQNQIANAPDKTEILNDLISALQAAAKNIA
;
A
#
# COMPACT_ATOMS: atom_id res chain seq x y z
N MET A 1 -11.51 3.25 -13.09
CA MET A 1 -11.77 4.64 -13.52
C MET A 1 -13.24 4.93 -13.32
N SER A 2 -13.63 6.04 -12.68
CA SER A 2 -15.04 6.42 -12.53
C SER A 2 -15.50 7.20 -13.76
N ILE A 3 -16.60 6.78 -14.41
CA ILE A 3 -17.15 7.40 -15.61
C ILE A 3 -18.60 7.80 -15.33
N ILE A 4 -18.90 9.09 -15.45
CA ILE A 4 -20.24 9.64 -15.26
C ILE A 4 -21.05 9.42 -16.55
N GLN A 5 -22.27 8.90 -16.44
CA GLN A 5 -23.14 8.69 -17.59
C GLN A 5 -24.08 9.89 -17.77
N MET A 6 -24.01 10.55 -18.94
CA MET A 6 -24.94 11.61 -19.35
C MET A 6 -25.36 11.37 -20.80
N PRO A 7 -26.23 10.38 -21.05
CA PRO A 7 -26.54 9.94 -22.39
C PRO A 7 -27.31 10.98 -23.20
N THR A 8 -26.99 11.08 -24.49
CA THR A 8 -27.75 11.88 -25.48
C THR A 8 -28.34 10.97 -26.56
N SER A 9 -29.45 11.39 -27.19
CA SER A 9 -30.03 10.72 -28.37
C SER A 9 -29.37 11.09 -29.70
N ASN A 10 -28.35 11.96 -29.67
CA ASN A 10 -27.60 12.37 -30.85
C ASN A 10 -26.60 11.30 -31.29
N PHE A 11 -27.06 10.19 -31.86
CA PHE A 11 -26.19 9.15 -32.41
C PHE A 11 -26.90 8.32 -33.48
N TRP A 12 -26.14 7.63 -34.33
CA TRP A 12 -26.67 6.53 -35.14
C TRP A 12 -26.45 5.20 -34.45
N LYS A 13 -27.53 4.44 -34.30
CA LYS A 13 -27.51 3.15 -33.63
C LYS A 13 -26.66 2.13 -34.38
N ASP A 14 -25.88 1.35 -33.61
CA ASP A 14 -25.10 0.18 -34.06
C ASP A 14 -24.15 0.47 -35.23
N ARG A 15 -23.77 1.74 -35.43
CA ARG A 15 -22.82 2.21 -36.47
C ARG A 15 -23.14 1.69 -37.87
N SER A 16 -24.41 1.39 -38.19
CA SER A 16 -24.78 0.73 -39.46
C SER A 16 -23.98 -0.56 -39.75
N GLY A 17 -23.59 -1.30 -38.71
CA GLY A 17 -22.79 -2.53 -38.82
C GLY A 17 -21.27 -2.33 -38.95
N TYR A 18 -20.79 -1.09 -39.02
CA TYR A 18 -19.36 -0.80 -39.02
C TYR A 18 -18.74 -0.95 -37.63
N LYS A 19 -17.43 -1.20 -37.59
CA LYS A 19 -16.63 -1.20 -36.36
C LYS A 19 -15.72 0.03 -36.30
N PRO A 20 -15.48 0.58 -35.11
CA PRO A 20 -14.50 1.65 -34.96
C PRO A 20 -13.10 1.13 -35.34
N LYS A 21 -12.38 1.94 -36.10
CA LYS A 21 -10.98 1.71 -36.49
C LYS A 21 -10.06 2.84 -36.02
N TRP A 22 -10.63 4.03 -35.78
CA TRP A 22 -9.89 5.21 -35.38
C TRP A 22 -10.44 5.81 -34.09
N LEU A 23 -9.55 6.42 -33.32
CA LEU A 23 -9.90 7.27 -32.19
C LEU A 23 -9.55 8.71 -32.53
N ILE A 24 -10.53 9.61 -32.38
CA ILE A 24 -10.40 11.03 -32.70
C ILE A 24 -10.38 11.83 -31.41
N VAL A 25 -9.27 12.53 -31.19
CA VAL A 25 -9.08 13.45 -30.08
C VAL A 25 -9.57 14.84 -30.51
N HIS A 26 -10.47 15.39 -29.71
CA HIS A 26 -11.05 16.72 -29.89
C HIS A 26 -10.71 17.64 -28.72
N GLY A 27 -10.80 18.95 -28.97
CA GLY A 27 -10.75 19.99 -27.96
C GLY A 27 -11.96 20.89 -28.12
N THR A 28 -12.62 21.22 -27.00
CA THR A 28 -13.94 21.83 -27.01
C THR A 28 -13.98 23.29 -27.45
N ALA A 29 -12.81 23.96 -27.57
CA ALA A 29 -12.69 25.36 -27.96
C ALA A 29 -13.60 26.29 -27.12
N GLY A 30 -13.63 26.05 -25.81
CA GLY A 30 -14.47 26.74 -24.82
C GLY A 30 -15.12 25.78 -23.83
N GLY A 31 -15.85 26.34 -22.87
CA GLY A 31 -16.57 25.60 -21.83
C GLY A 31 -15.79 25.41 -20.53
N SER A 32 -16.50 25.00 -19.48
CA SER A 32 -16.00 25.04 -18.10
C SER A 32 -15.86 23.67 -17.41
N SER A 33 -16.60 22.65 -17.84
CA SER A 33 -16.54 21.31 -17.24
C SER A 33 -17.06 20.23 -18.18
N ALA A 34 -16.66 18.98 -17.95
CA ALA A 34 -17.12 17.85 -18.77
C ALA A 34 -18.65 17.71 -18.77
N LYS A 35 -19.28 17.91 -17.61
CA LYS A 35 -20.74 17.85 -17.46
C LYS A 35 -21.44 18.97 -18.22
N ASN A 36 -20.89 20.18 -18.23
CA ASN A 36 -21.49 21.31 -18.96
C ASN A 36 -21.45 21.08 -20.48
N ILE A 37 -20.34 20.55 -21.00
CA ILE A 37 -20.23 20.17 -22.42
C ILE A 37 -21.20 19.02 -22.76
N ALA A 38 -21.25 17.98 -21.93
CA ALA A 38 -22.19 16.88 -22.11
C ALA A 38 -23.67 17.35 -22.09
N GLN A 39 -24.00 18.28 -21.20
CA GLN A 39 -25.33 18.91 -21.16
C GLN A 39 -25.62 19.69 -22.45
N GLY A 40 -24.62 20.36 -23.04
CA GLY A 40 -24.73 21.01 -24.34
C GLY A 40 -25.14 20.03 -25.45
N PHE A 41 -24.58 18.82 -25.46
CA PHE A 41 -24.99 17.77 -26.41
C PHE A 41 -26.46 17.38 -26.23
N ILE A 42 -26.90 17.17 -24.98
CA ILE A 42 -28.30 16.87 -24.66
C ILE A 42 -29.21 18.02 -25.13
N ASN A 43 -28.83 19.27 -24.89
CA ASN A 43 -29.61 20.44 -25.28
C ASN A 43 -29.69 20.63 -26.80
N SER A 44 -28.74 20.10 -27.57
CA SER A 44 -28.74 20.17 -29.03
C SER A 44 -29.67 19.13 -29.69
N GLN A 45 -30.25 18.20 -28.94
CA GLN A 45 -31.18 17.21 -29.45
C GLN A 45 -32.41 17.84 -30.10
N GLY A 46 -32.77 17.38 -31.29
CA GLY A 46 -33.94 17.89 -32.03
C GLY A 46 -33.75 19.30 -32.61
N THR A 47 -32.57 19.90 -32.45
CA THR A 47 -32.23 21.16 -33.12
C THR A 47 -31.81 20.90 -34.58
N ASN A 48 -31.63 21.98 -35.35
CA ASN A 48 -31.15 21.90 -36.74
C ASN A 48 -29.64 21.57 -36.85
N ASN A 49 -28.91 21.52 -35.73
CA ASN A 49 -27.48 21.20 -35.71
C ASN A 49 -27.11 20.37 -34.46
N PRO A 50 -27.60 19.13 -34.36
CA PRO A 50 -27.33 18.27 -33.21
C PRO A 50 -25.90 17.73 -33.26
N VAL A 51 -25.23 17.72 -32.11
CA VAL A 51 -23.83 17.27 -31.99
C VAL A 51 -23.62 16.39 -30.75
N SER A 52 -22.62 15.52 -30.80
CA SER A 52 -22.24 14.64 -29.69
C SER A 52 -20.85 14.04 -29.90
N VAL A 53 -20.25 13.53 -28.82
CA VAL A 53 -19.11 12.62 -28.84
C VAL A 53 -19.34 11.44 -27.89
N HIS A 54 -18.41 10.50 -27.84
CA HIS A 54 -18.55 9.35 -26.96
C HIS A 54 -18.19 9.73 -25.53
N TYR A 55 -17.09 10.48 -25.36
CA TYR A 55 -16.59 10.88 -24.06
C TYR A 55 -16.19 12.35 -24.02
N VAL A 56 -16.30 12.97 -22.84
CA VAL A 56 -15.77 14.30 -22.53
C VAL A 56 -14.88 14.19 -21.30
N ILE A 57 -13.70 14.82 -21.33
CA ILE A 57 -12.76 14.87 -20.20
C ILE A 57 -12.58 16.32 -19.74
N GLY A 58 -12.91 16.57 -18.48
CA GLY A 58 -12.77 17.86 -17.81
C GLY A 58 -11.32 18.18 -17.46
N GLN A 59 -11.02 19.46 -17.19
CA GLN A 59 -9.70 19.88 -16.73
C GLN A 59 -9.33 19.30 -15.35
N ASP A 60 -10.30 18.81 -14.59
CA ASP A 60 -10.13 18.10 -13.31
C ASP A 60 -9.92 16.59 -13.49
N GLY A 61 -9.91 16.08 -14.72
CA GLY A 61 -9.85 14.64 -15.00
C GLY A 61 -11.21 13.92 -14.92
N THR A 62 -12.31 14.62 -14.66
CA THR A 62 -13.65 14.04 -14.69
C THR A 62 -13.97 13.54 -16.10
N ILE A 63 -14.42 12.28 -16.22
CA ILE A 63 -14.82 11.68 -17.49
C ILE A 63 -16.34 11.51 -17.52
N VAL A 64 -16.97 12.01 -18.58
CA VAL A 64 -18.40 11.84 -18.86
C VAL A 64 -18.56 11.05 -20.15
N GLN A 65 -19.37 10.00 -20.14
CA GLN A 65 -19.78 9.26 -21.33
C GLN A 65 -21.16 9.76 -21.81
N CYS A 66 -21.23 10.14 -23.09
CA CYS A 66 -22.44 10.69 -23.72
C CYS A 66 -23.07 9.74 -24.73
N VAL A 67 -22.26 8.94 -25.42
CA VAL A 67 -22.72 7.93 -26.39
C VAL A 67 -21.96 6.62 -26.14
N GLN A 68 -22.65 5.49 -26.24
CA GLN A 68 -22.03 4.17 -26.09
C GLN A 68 -21.07 3.89 -27.25
N GLU A 69 -19.95 3.20 -26.98
CA GLU A 69 -18.95 2.87 -28.02
C GLU A 69 -19.52 2.01 -29.16
N LYS A 70 -20.62 1.28 -28.94
CA LYS A 70 -21.30 0.49 -30.00
C LYS A 70 -22.08 1.35 -31.01
N ASP A 71 -22.39 2.59 -30.67
CA ASP A 71 -23.17 3.53 -31.49
C ASP A 71 -22.24 4.60 -32.09
N ALA A 72 -22.68 5.32 -33.12
CA ALA A 72 -21.89 6.37 -33.79
C ALA A 72 -22.33 7.77 -33.32
N ALA A 73 -21.48 8.43 -32.51
CA ALA A 73 -21.66 9.84 -32.15
C ALA A 73 -21.46 10.77 -33.35
N TRP A 74 -22.00 11.99 -33.29
CA TRP A 74 -22.03 12.96 -34.41
C TRP A 74 -20.93 14.02 -34.32
N GLY A 75 -19.73 13.62 -33.91
CA GLY A 75 -18.67 14.56 -33.51
C GLY A 75 -17.74 15.02 -34.63
N ASN A 76 -17.61 14.25 -35.72
CA ASN A 76 -16.56 14.50 -36.72
C ASN A 76 -17.03 15.29 -37.94
N GLY A 77 -18.35 15.44 -38.14
CA GLY A 77 -18.90 16.09 -39.33
C GLY A 77 -18.59 15.33 -40.63
N VAL A 78 -18.30 16.08 -41.69
CA VAL A 78 -17.97 15.59 -43.04
C VAL A 78 -16.47 15.71 -43.31
N ILE A 79 -15.99 14.98 -44.32
CA ILE A 79 -14.57 14.99 -44.73
C ILE A 79 -14.31 16.23 -45.59
N ASP A 80 -13.32 17.04 -45.21
CA ASP A 80 -12.91 18.22 -46.00
C ASP A 80 -11.95 17.83 -47.13
N ALA A 81 -11.79 18.73 -48.11
CA ALA A 81 -10.68 18.67 -49.05
C ALA A 81 -9.34 18.70 -48.29
N GLY A 82 -8.40 17.84 -48.70
CA GLY A 82 -7.08 17.74 -48.09
C GLY A 82 -7.02 16.86 -46.83
N ALA A 83 -8.14 16.24 -46.42
CA ALA A 83 -8.14 15.24 -45.36
C ALA A 83 -7.16 14.10 -45.68
N ASP A 84 -6.71 13.39 -44.63
CA ASP A 84 -5.78 12.28 -44.81
C ASP A 84 -6.35 11.24 -45.80
N SER A 85 -5.53 10.81 -46.75
CA SER A 85 -5.95 10.02 -47.93
C SER A 85 -6.64 8.67 -47.63
N TRP A 86 -6.61 8.21 -46.38
CA TRP A 86 -7.29 6.98 -45.96
C TRP A 86 -8.75 7.19 -45.54
N TRP A 87 -9.23 8.44 -45.45
CA TRP A 87 -10.65 8.70 -45.29
C TRP A 87 -11.39 8.45 -46.60
N SER A 88 -12.43 7.63 -46.55
CA SER A 88 -13.27 7.36 -47.72
C SER A 88 -14.36 8.41 -47.84
N SER A 89 -14.41 9.13 -48.97
CA SER A 89 -15.50 10.06 -49.27
C SER A 89 -16.87 9.38 -49.38
N ALA A 90 -16.90 8.05 -49.56
CA ALA A 90 -18.12 7.26 -49.63
C ALA A 90 -18.63 6.80 -48.26
N LEU A 91 -17.91 7.04 -47.16
CA LEU A 91 -18.27 6.59 -45.82
C LEU A 91 -18.25 7.75 -44.82
N ASN A 92 -19.34 7.90 -44.07
CA ASN A 92 -19.38 8.87 -42.98
C ASN A 92 -18.35 8.49 -41.90
N PRO A 93 -17.36 9.35 -41.58
CA PRO A 93 -16.27 9.00 -40.67
C PRO A 93 -16.76 8.65 -39.27
N ASN A 94 -17.89 9.22 -38.83
CA ASN A 94 -18.48 8.94 -37.51
C ASN A 94 -18.79 7.45 -37.28
N LEU A 95 -19.09 6.70 -38.34
CA LEU A 95 -19.42 5.26 -38.25
C LEU A 95 -18.21 4.42 -37.83
N VAL A 96 -16.99 4.87 -38.14
CA VAL A 96 -15.73 4.14 -37.94
C VAL A 96 -14.81 4.77 -36.90
N THR A 97 -15.32 5.71 -36.10
CA THR A 97 -14.54 6.44 -35.10
C THR A 97 -15.15 6.38 -33.70
N ILE A 98 -14.30 6.43 -32.68
CA ILE A 98 -14.64 6.84 -31.32
C ILE A 98 -14.05 8.24 -31.07
N SER A 99 -14.84 9.15 -30.52
CA SER A 99 -14.47 10.57 -30.35
C SER A 99 -14.45 10.95 -28.88
N ILE A 100 -13.39 11.66 -28.47
CA ILE A 100 -13.20 12.17 -27.10
C ILE A 100 -12.98 13.68 -27.15
N GLU A 101 -13.82 14.43 -26.46
CA GLU A 101 -13.64 15.88 -26.25
C GLU A 101 -12.81 16.15 -25.00
N HIS A 102 -11.84 17.07 -25.11
CA HIS A 102 -11.08 17.58 -23.98
C HIS A 102 -11.51 19.02 -23.72
N VAL A 103 -12.03 19.28 -22.52
CA VAL A 103 -12.42 20.63 -22.12
C VAL A 103 -11.21 21.54 -22.18
N LYS A 104 -11.25 22.51 -23.09
CA LYS A 104 -10.22 23.53 -23.29
C LYS A 104 -10.88 24.91 -23.23
N PRO A 105 -10.59 25.73 -22.20
CA PRO A 105 -11.21 27.04 -22.06
C PRO A 105 -10.87 28.02 -23.18
N ASP A 106 -9.68 27.88 -23.76
CA ASP A 106 -9.24 28.70 -24.91
C ASP A 106 -10.02 28.34 -26.17
N THR A 107 -10.57 29.36 -26.85
CA THR A 107 -11.41 29.19 -28.03
C THR A 107 -10.66 28.70 -29.27
N GLN A 108 -9.33 28.75 -29.25
CA GLN A 108 -8.47 28.23 -30.32
C GLN A 108 -7.81 26.90 -29.94
N ASN A 109 -8.26 26.26 -28.84
CA ASN A 109 -7.69 25.03 -28.30
C ASN A 109 -6.19 25.13 -27.92
N ALA A 110 -5.67 26.33 -27.69
CA ALA A 110 -4.25 26.55 -27.39
C ALA A 110 -3.83 26.05 -26.00
N SER A 111 -4.76 25.93 -25.06
CA SER A 111 -4.48 25.44 -23.70
C SER A 111 -3.88 24.02 -23.73
N ALA A 112 -2.78 23.83 -23.00
CA ALA A 112 -2.26 22.50 -22.68
C ALA A 112 -3.25 21.77 -21.76
N LEU A 113 -3.20 20.43 -21.76
CA LEU A 113 -3.96 19.64 -20.80
C LEU A 113 -3.40 19.83 -19.39
N THR A 114 -4.27 19.84 -18.40
CA THR A 114 -3.83 19.72 -17.00
C THR A 114 -3.30 18.31 -16.73
N PRO A 115 -2.49 18.11 -15.68
CA PRO A 115 -2.02 16.77 -15.30
C PRO A 115 -3.16 15.76 -15.09
N ALA A 116 -4.27 16.19 -14.47
CA ALA A 116 -5.44 15.33 -14.24
C ALA A 116 -6.17 14.96 -15.54
N GLN A 117 -6.37 15.92 -16.43
CA GLN A 117 -6.98 15.69 -17.74
C GLN A 117 -6.10 14.80 -18.63
N GLN A 118 -4.77 14.99 -18.60
CA GLN A 118 -3.81 14.16 -19.34
C GLN A 118 -3.83 12.71 -18.84
N ALA A 119 -3.75 12.49 -17.52
CA ALA A 119 -3.77 11.14 -16.95
C ALA A 119 -5.09 10.42 -17.28
N ALA A 120 -6.22 11.12 -17.16
CA ALA A 120 -7.54 10.61 -17.55
C ALA A 120 -7.60 10.27 -19.03
N SER A 121 -7.11 11.15 -19.90
CA SER A 121 -7.05 10.98 -21.35
C SER A 121 -6.25 9.74 -21.76
N PHE A 122 -5.03 9.61 -21.24
CA PHE A 122 -4.13 8.52 -21.63
C PHE A 122 -4.67 7.17 -21.19
N SER A 123 -5.17 7.10 -19.96
CA SER A 123 -5.79 5.89 -19.42
C SER A 123 -7.04 5.51 -20.21
N LEU A 124 -7.93 6.46 -20.49
CA LEU A 124 -9.17 6.21 -21.23
C LEU A 124 -8.89 5.75 -22.67
N ILE A 125 -7.96 6.41 -23.37
CA ILE A 125 -7.54 6.04 -24.72
C ILE A 125 -7.00 4.60 -24.74
N ARG A 126 -6.14 4.24 -23.79
CA ARG A 126 -5.62 2.86 -23.70
C ARG A 126 -6.76 1.86 -23.53
N GLU A 127 -7.68 2.10 -22.61
CA GLU A 127 -8.80 1.18 -22.39
C GLU A 127 -9.73 1.08 -23.61
N ILE A 128 -10.05 2.19 -24.29
CA ILE A 128 -10.85 2.18 -25.53
C ILE A 128 -10.16 1.35 -26.60
N CYS A 129 -8.86 1.56 -26.80
CA CYS A 129 -8.06 0.80 -27.75
C CYS A 129 -8.08 -0.70 -27.42
N GLN A 130 -7.97 -1.08 -26.14
CA GLN A 130 -8.05 -2.48 -25.72
C GLN A 130 -9.42 -3.09 -25.98
N ARG A 131 -10.50 -2.40 -25.57
CA ARG A 131 -11.88 -2.89 -25.74
C ARG A 131 -12.29 -3.09 -27.19
N ASN A 132 -11.82 -2.21 -28.08
CA ASN A 132 -12.20 -2.20 -29.49
C ASN A 132 -11.15 -2.78 -30.44
N GLY A 133 -9.98 -3.20 -29.92
CA GLY A 133 -8.87 -3.69 -30.74
C GLY A 133 -8.26 -2.62 -31.67
N LEU A 134 -8.26 -1.35 -31.25
CA LEU A 134 -7.67 -0.27 -32.04
C LEU A 134 -6.14 -0.25 -31.90
N PRO A 135 -5.37 0.03 -32.96
CA PRO A 135 -3.93 0.21 -32.87
C PRO A 135 -3.54 1.35 -31.92
N MET A 136 -2.70 1.07 -30.92
CA MET A 136 -2.19 2.04 -29.94
C MET A 136 -1.01 2.86 -30.49
N ARG A 137 -1.21 3.48 -31.65
CA ARG A 137 -0.20 4.26 -32.36
C ARG A 137 -0.85 5.39 -33.14
N LYS A 138 -0.03 6.26 -33.74
CA LYS A 138 -0.52 7.27 -34.68
C LYS A 138 -1.34 6.60 -35.80
N ALA A 139 -2.45 7.24 -36.15
CA ALA A 139 -3.36 6.73 -37.16
C ALA A 139 -2.70 6.61 -38.54
N ASP A 140 -3.14 5.60 -39.28
CA ASP A 140 -2.92 5.42 -40.71
C ASP A 140 -4.16 4.74 -41.33
N LYS A 141 -4.04 4.24 -42.57
CA LYS A 141 -5.11 3.50 -43.26
C LYS A 141 -5.64 2.26 -42.53
N ASN A 142 -4.85 1.70 -41.62
CA ASN A 142 -5.20 0.49 -40.86
C ASN A 142 -5.85 0.80 -39.51
N GLY A 143 -5.96 2.07 -39.12
CA GLY A 143 -6.53 2.48 -37.84
C GLY A 143 -5.53 3.25 -36.98
N GLY A 144 -5.96 3.60 -35.77
CA GLY A 144 -5.13 4.24 -34.74
C GLY A 144 -5.68 5.57 -34.25
N ILE A 145 -4.82 6.40 -33.68
CA ILE A 145 -5.22 7.60 -32.94
C ILE A 145 -4.77 8.87 -33.69
N THR A 146 -5.67 9.83 -33.85
CA THR A 146 -5.39 11.15 -34.46
C THR A 146 -6.32 12.24 -33.93
N GLY A 147 -6.15 13.47 -34.41
CA GLY A 147 -7.02 14.61 -34.10
C GLY A 147 -8.08 14.84 -35.18
N HIS A 148 -9.05 15.71 -34.89
CA HIS A 148 -10.10 16.10 -35.84
C HIS A 148 -9.54 16.75 -37.12
N PHE A 149 -8.37 17.40 -37.02
CA PHE A 149 -7.64 17.95 -38.17
C PHE A 149 -7.38 16.91 -39.28
N SER A 150 -7.34 15.61 -38.98
CA SER A 150 -7.13 14.55 -39.98
C SER A 150 -8.32 14.40 -40.93
N ILE A 151 -9.54 14.69 -40.44
CA ILE A 151 -10.81 14.57 -41.18
C ILE A 151 -11.19 15.90 -41.80
N ALA A 152 -10.96 17.00 -41.08
CA ALA A 152 -11.36 18.35 -41.47
C ALA A 152 -10.17 19.34 -41.33
N PRO A 153 -9.10 19.19 -42.14
CA PRO A 153 -7.90 20.02 -42.01
C PRO A 153 -8.11 21.50 -42.35
N ILE A 154 -9.23 21.87 -42.96
CA ILE A 154 -9.56 23.27 -43.24
C ILE A 154 -10.42 23.83 -42.11
N ASN A 155 -11.57 23.19 -41.83
CA ASN A 155 -12.54 23.71 -40.86
C ASN A 155 -12.14 23.46 -39.40
N ARG A 156 -11.27 22.47 -39.15
CA ARG A 156 -10.85 22.00 -37.82
C ARG A 156 -9.34 21.79 -37.72
N ALA A 157 -8.57 22.59 -38.47
CA ALA A 157 -7.10 22.55 -38.54
C ALA A 157 -6.41 22.49 -37.16
N HIS A 158 -6.98 23.18 -36.17
CA HIS A 158 -6.43 23.31 -34.83
C HIS A 158 -7.15 22.45 -33.78
N CYS A 159 -7.92 21.43 -34.17
CA CYS A 159 -8.57 20.54 -33.21
C CYS A 159 -7.80 19.20 -33.15
N PRO A 160 -7.26 18.81 -31.98
CA PRO A 160 -7.53 19.30 -30.62
C PRO A 160 -6.60 20.42 -30.13
N GLY A 161 -5.74 20.97 -30.97
CA GLY A 161 -4.79 22.03 -30.62
C GLY A 161 -3.60 21.45 -29.85
N THR A 162 -3.13 22.14 -28.81
CA THR A 162 -2.00 21.69 -27.99
C THR A 162 -2.34 20.37 -27.28
N TYR A 163 -1.82 19.24 -27.77
CA TYR A 163 -2.04 17.92 -27.16
C TYR A 163 -0.70 17.17 -27.07
N PRO A 164 -0.39 16.51 -25.94
CA PRO A 164 0.90 15.85 -25.71
C PRO A 164 0.97 14.48 -26.43
N TRP A 165 1.00 14.51 -27.76
CA TRP A 165 0.95 13.30 -28.61
C TRP A 165 2.10 12.34 -28.34
N GLN A 166 3.32 12.85 -28.16
CA GLN A 166 4.49 12.02 -27.93
C GLN A 166 4.39 11.30 -26.58
N ASP A 167 3.99 12.02 -25.52
CA ASP A 167 3.76 11.43 -24.20
C ASP A 167 2.65 10.39 -24.24
N LEU A 168 1.56 10.64 -24.99
CA LEU A 168 0.51 9.64 -25.21
C LEU A 168 1.09 8.37 -25.83
N PHE A 169 1.84 8.48 -26.92
CA PHE A 169 2.35 7.30 -27.61
C PHE A 169 3.44 6.58 -26.82
N ASN A 170 4.24 7.30 -26.02
CA ASN A 170 5.18 6.69 -25.09
C ASN A 170 4.44 5.91 -23.99
N TYR A 171 3.42 6.55 -23.39
CA TYR A 171 2.52 5.89 -22.45
C TYR A 171 1.90 4.62 -23.06
N LEU A 172 1.43 4.69 -24.30
CA LEU A 172 0.76 3.57 -24.97
C LEU A 172 1.69 2.45 -25.42
N LYS A 173 2.95 2.73 -25.77
CA LYS A 173 3.95 1.70 -26.10
C LYS A 173 4.32 0.83 -24.91
N GLY A 174 4.14 1.33 -23.68
CA GLY A 174 4.55 0.62 -22.47
C GLY A 174 6.04 0.69 -22.18
N ASP A 175 6.81 1.42 -22.99
CA ASP A 175 8.28 1.57 -22.86
C ASP A 175 8.70 2.44 -21.66
N ASP A 176 7.77 3.14 -21.00
CA ASP A 176 8.04 3.96 -19.80
C ASP A 176 7.52 3.32 -18.49
N MET A 177 6.91 2.14 -18.56
CA MET A 177 6.51 1.39 -17.37
C MET A 177 7.71 0.57 -16.90
N LEU A 178 8.32 0.96 -15.77
CA LEU A 178 9.38 0.19 -15.14
C LEU A 178 9.01 -1.31 -15.15
N GLN A 179 9.82 -2.13 -15.82
CA GLN A 179 9.70 -3.60 -15.87
C GLN A 179 10.91 -4.22 -15.19
N ILE A 180 10.85 -5.50 -14.80
CA ILE A 180 12.03 -6.16 -14.24
C ILE A 180 13.23 -6.22 -15.20
N THR A 181 12.98 -6.02 -16.50
CA THR A 181 13.98 -5.91 -17.56
C THR A 181 14.58 -4.51 -17.72
N ASP A 182 13.98 -3.48 -17.11
CA ASP A 182 14.55 -2.13 -17.08
C ASP A 182 15.87 -2.14 -16.31
N ALA A 183 16.85 -1.35 -16.75
CA ALA A 183 18.19 -1.35 -16.15
C ALA A 183 18.19 -0.98 -14.65
N PHE A 184 17.34 -0.04 -14.24
CA PHE A 184 17.17 0.31 -12.83
C PHE A 184 16.49 -0.84 -12.08
N ALA A 185 15.36 -1.35 -12.58
CA ALA A 185 14.65 -2.42 -11.89
C ALA A 185 15.50 -3.69 -11.76
N ALA A 186 16.16 -4.11 -12.84
CA ALA A 186 17.02 -5.29 -12.86
C ALA A 186 18.19 -5.19 -11.88
N ALA A 187 18.70 -3.97 -11.65
CA ALA A 187 19.78 -3.73 -10.70
C ALA A 187 19.34 -3.86 -9.23
N TYR A 188 18.08 -3.48 -8.92
CA TYR A 188 17.63 -3.34 -7.52
C TYR A 188 16.54 -4.32 -7.09
N PHE A 189 15.84 -4.96 -8.02
CA PHE A 189 14.69 -5.80 -7.75
C PHE A 189 14.80 -7.17 -8.40
N LYS A 190 14.08 -8.13 -7.82
CA LYS A 190 13.81 -9.45 -8.39
C LYS A 190 12.31 -9.71 -8.35
N GLN A 191 11.73 -10.18 -9.44
CA GLN A 191 10.35 -10.66 -9.41
C GLN A 191 10.31 -12.02 -8.71
N VAL A 192 9.51 -12.13 -7.64
CA VAL A 192 9.42 -13.32 -6.81
C VAL A 192 8.03 -13.97 -6.83
N ALA A 193 7.02 -13.29 -7.39
CA ALA A 193 5.71 -13.86 -7.65
C ALA A 193 5.04 -13.14 -8.84
N THR A 194 4.15 -13.85 -9.55
CA THR A 194 3.37 -13.32 -10.69
C THR A 194 1.89 -13.09 -10.35
N ASN A 195 1.37 -13.71 -9.30
CA ASN A 195 -0.02 -13.56 -8.90
C ASN A 195 -0.20 -13.71 -7.36
N PRO A 196 -0.34 -12.60 -6.61
CA PRO A 196 -0.17 -11.23 -7.08
C PRO A 196 1.30 -10.95 -7.48
N LEU A 197 1.50 -10.04 -8.43
CA LEU A 197 2.84 -9.62 -8.83
C LEU A 197 3.59 -9.03 -7.62
N ARG A 198 4.81 -9.54 -7.37
CA ARG A 198 5.65 -9.11 -6.25
C ARG A 198 7.09 -8.94 -6.70
N TRP A 199 7.65 -7.76 -6.42
CA TRP A 199 9.06 -7.45 -6.62
C TRP A 199 9.76 -7.32 -5.28
N GLN A 200 10.82 -8.10 -5.08
CA GLN A 200 11.69 -8.07 -3.93
C GLN A 200 12.87 -7.14 -4.20
N CYS A 201 13.01 -6.07 -3.41
CA CYS A 201 14.17 -5.19 -3.48
C CYS A 201 15.39 -5.83 -2.79
N ASN A 202 16.59 -5.53 -3.28
CA ASN A 202 17.86 -5.97 -2.70
C ASN A 202 18.05 -5.52 -1.24
N ASN A 203 17.35 -4.46 -0.80
CA ASN A 203 17.40 -3.98 0.58
C ASN A 203 16.45 -4.73 1.54
N GLY A 204 15.79 -5.81 1.07
CA GLY A 204 14.96 -6.68 1.89
C GLY A 204 13.46 -6.35 1.88
N TYR A 205 13.04 -5.20 1.34
CA TYR A 205 11.62 -4.84 1.27
C TYR A 205 10.97 -5.27 -0.05
N ALA A 206 9.70 -5.65 0.02
CA ALA A 206 8.92 -6.01 -1.16
C ALA A 206 7.96 -4.90 -1.58
N VAL A 207 7.71 -4.78 -2.88
CA VAL A 207 6.68 -3.93 -3.47
C VAL A 207 5.72 -4.85 -4.24
N LEU A 208 4.41 -4.71 -4.01
CA LEU A 208 3.41 -5.62 -4.56
C LEU A 208 2.06 -4.93 -4.82
N GLY A 209 1.16 -5.64 -5.50
CA GLY A 209 -0.23 -5.23 -5.67
C GLY A 209 -0.40 -3.83 -6.29
N GLY A 210 -1.38 -3.08 -5.78
CA GLY A 210 -1.71 -1.74 -6.27
C GLY A 210 -0.57 -0.73 -6.11
N ILE A 211 0.27 -0.89 -5.09
CA ILE A 211 1.46 -0.05 -4.88
C ILE A 211 2.52 -0.35 -5.95
N LEU A 212 2.77 -1.62 -6.29
CA LEU A 212 3.69 -1.98 -7.37
C LEU A 212 3.20 -1.49 -8.73
N ASP A 213 1.90 -1.63 -9.01
CA ASP A 213 1.32 -1.13 -10.25
C ASP A 213 1.48 0.39 -10.38
N PHE A 214 1.30 1.13 -9.27
CA PHE A 214 1.52 2.57 -9.27
C PHE A 214 3.00 2.95 -9.35
N TYR A 215 3.87 2.26 -8.63
CA TYR A 215 5.33 2.45 -8.67
C TYR A 215 5.86 2.34 -10.11
N ARG A 216 5.38 1.34 -10.88
CA ARG A 216 5.72 1.17 -12.30
C ARG A 216 5.16 2.29 -13.17
N LYS A 217 3.93 2.76 -12.90
CA LYS A 217 3.30 3.88 -13.62
C LYS A 217 4.04 5.20 -13.46
N ILE A 218 4.68 5.43 -12.30
CA ILE A 218 5.50 6.61 -12.05
C ILE A 218 6.99 6.36 -12.30
N ASN A 219 7.32 5.30 -13.04
CA ASN A 219 8.67 4.88 -13.40
C ASN A 219 9.66 4.84 -12.23
N GLY A 220 9.21 4.36 -11.07
CA GLY A 220 10.03 4.28 -9.86
C GLY A 220 10.51 5.63 -9.32
N ALA A 221 9.83 6.74 -9.63
CA ALA A 221 10.18 8.09 -9.17
C ALA A 221 10.56 8.20 -7.68
N PRO A 222 9.87 7.55 -6.72
CA PRO A 222 10.25 7.64 -5.31
C PRO A 222 11.42 6.73 -4.92
N ARG A 223 12.11 6.10 -5.89
CA ARG A 223 13.31 5.27 -5.74
C ARG A 223 13.04 4.02 -4.90
N LEU A 224 13.92 3.62 -3.98
CA LEU A 224 13.81 2.31 -3.33
C LEU A 224 12.86 2.34 -2.13
N PRO A 225 12.16 1.22 -1.82
CA PRO A 225 11.34 1.12 -0.61
C PRO A 225 12.21 1.24 0.64
N LYS A 226 11.69 1.88 1.69
CA LYS A 226 12.34 2.00 3.01
C LYS A 226 11.64 1.17 4.11
N GLY A 227 10.53 0.55 3.77
CA GLY A 227 9.75 -0.33 4.64
C GLY A 227 8.79 -1.19 3.82
N ASN A 228 8.15 -2.16 4.46
CA ASN A 228 7.04 -2.90 3.85
C ASN A 228 5.74 -2.10 3.89
N GLU A 229 4.74 -2.56 3.14
CA GLU A 229 3.38 -2.02 3.19
C GLU A 229 2.82 -2.02 4.62
N GLN A 230 2.11 -0.95 4.95
CA GLN A 230 1.50 -0.69 6.24
C GLN A 230 -0.02 -0.72 6.11
N TYR A 231 -0.68 -1.34 7.09
CA TYR A 231 -2.13 -1.65 7.09
C TYR A 231 -2.84 -1.09 8.32
N ASN A 232 -2.19 -0.17 9.03
CA ASN A 232 -2.64 0.42 10.29
C ASN A 232 -3.80 1.43 10.13
N ILE A 233 -4.17 1.80 8.90
CA ILE A 233 -5.29 2.68 8.60
C ILE A 233 -6.37 1.83 7.89
N PRO A 234 -7.56 1.61 8.47
CA PRO A 234 -8.56 0.70 7.90
C PRO A 234 -8.97 1.06 6.47
N GLY A 235 -8.71 0.15 5.52
CA GLY A 235 -9.03 0.34 4.10
C GLY A 235 -8.02 1.18 3.32
N VAL A 236 -6.87 1.50 3.92
CA VAL A 236 -5.76 2.20 3.27
C VAL A 236 -4.48 1.39 3.45
N VAL A 237 -3.71 1.27 2.37
CA VAL A 237 -2.39 0.65 2.38
C VAL A 237 -1.38 1.71 1.99
N TRP A 238 -0.27 1.83 2.70
CA TRP A 238 0.79 2.77 2.32
C TRP A 238 2.17 2.16 2.48
N GLN A 239 3.14 2.66 1.72
CA GLN A 239 4.52 2.20 1.79
C GLN A 239 5.47 3.38 1.64
N LEU A 240 6.47 3.43 2.52
CA LEU A 240 7.52 4.45 2.50
C LEU A 240 8.62 4.06 1.49
N PHE A 241 9.05 5.04 0.71
CA PHE A 241 10.17 4.99 -0.22
C PHE A 241 11.13 6.16 0.06
N GLU A 242 12.32 6.14 -0.55
CA GLU A 242 13.34 7.18 -0.35
C GLU A 242 12.86 8.59 -0.75
N GLY A 243 12.06 8.68 -1.80
CA GLY A 243 11.58 9.95 -2.36
C GLY A 243 10.13 10.32 -2.00
N GLY A 244 9.43 9.51 -1.19
CA GLY A 244 8.03 9.77 -0.86
C GLY A 244 7.29 8.56 -0.28
N ILE A 245 5.97 8.73 -0.08
CA ILE A 245 5.08 7.66 0.39
C ILE A 245 4.08 7.35 -0.71
N ILE A 246 4.03 6.10 -1.15
CA ILE A 246 2.93 5.65 -2.02
C ILE A 246 1.78 5.20 -1.12
N VAL A 247 0.59 5.72 -1.39
CA VAL A 247 -0.65 5.37 -0.70
C VAL A 247 -1.62 4.76 -1.70
N TYR A 248 -2.23 3.64 -1.35
CA TYR A 248 -3.37 3.00 -1.98
C TYR A 248 -4.60 3.22 -1.09
N ASP A 249 -5.52 4.06 -1.56
CA ASP A 249 -6.71 4.50 -0.82
C ASP A 249 -7.94 4.42 -1.74
N PRO A 250 -8.49 3.21 -1.94
CA PRO A 250 -9.56 2.97 -2.91
C PRO A 250 -10.90 3.57 -2.50
N GLU A 251 -11.08 3.90 -1.22
CA GLU A 251 -12.30 4.50 -0.66
C GLU A 251 -12.15 6.02 -0.43
N GLY A 252 -10.96 6.59 -0.68
CA GLY A 252 -10.68 8.02 -0.53
C GLY A 252 -10.78 8.52 0.91
N LYS A 253 -10.34 7.70 1.88
CA LYS A 253 -10.42 7.98 3.32
C LYS A 253 -9.44 9.04 3.78
N LEU A 254 -8.23 9.06 3.20
CA LEU A 254 -7.19 10.02 3.54
C LEU A 254 -7.20 11.23 2.61
N ASP A 255 -7.39 10.98 1.32
CA ASP A 255 -7.59 12.04 0.33
C ASP A 255 -8.78 11.66 -0.55
N LYS A 256 -9.76 12.58 -0.67
CA LYS A 256 -11.01 12.39 -1.42
C LYS A 256 -10.81 12.41 -2.95
N PHE A 257 -9.78 11.71 -3.43
CA PHE A 257 -9.43 11.54 -4.85
C PHE A 257 -9.04 12.85 -5.59
N HIS A 258 -8.30 13.76 -4.94
CA HIS A 258 -7.74 14.94 -5.63
C HIS A 258 -6.51 14.62 -6.50
N THR A 259 -6.23 13.34 -6.76
CA THR A 259 -5.01 12.92 -7.44
C THR A 259 -5.31 12.31 -8.82
N PRO A 260 -4.41 12.48 -9.80
CA PRO A 260 -4.63 12.03 -11.18
C PRO A 260 -4.65 10.50 -11.37
N PHE A 261 -4.42 9.70 -10.32
CA PHE A 261 -4.20 8.25 -10.43
C PHE A 261 -4.95 7.38 -9.41
N PRO A 262 -6.25 7.60 -9.12
CA PRO A 262 -6.97 6.77 -8.17
C PRO A 262 -6.90 5.29 -8.57
N PRO A 263 -6.74 4.36 -7.60
CA PRO A 263 -6.76 4.57 -6.15
C PRO A 263 -5.40 4.89 -5.49
N CYS A 264 -4.33 5.11 -6.27
CA CYS A 264 -2.98 5.34 -5.73
C CYS A 264 -2.48 6.78 -5.88
N TYR A 265 -1.66 7.26 -4.95
CA TYR A 265 -0.97 8.54 -5.08
C TYR A 265 0.37 8.56 -4.35
N LEU A 266 1.24 9.50 -4.76
CA LEU A 266 2.53 9.77 -4.15
C LEU A 266 2.46 11.02 -3.27
N LEU A 267 2.74 10.86 -1.99
CA LEU A 267 2.90 11.98 -1.05
C LEU A 267 4.37 12.40 -0.97
N LYS A 268 4.61 13.70 -1.00
CA LYS A 268 5.91 14.26 -0.60
C LYS A 268 6.09 14.08 0.91
N LEU A 269 7.31 13.73 1.33
CA LEU A 269 7.64 13.40 2.72
C LEU A 269 7.33 14.54 3.70
N ASP A 270 7.39 15.80 3.23
CA ASP A 270 7.14 17.01 4.02
C ASP A 270 5.66 17.44 4.06
N SER A 271 4.79 16.76 3.31
CA SER A 271 3.37 17.08 3.27
C SER A 271 2.68 16.74 4.60
N ASP A 272 1.65 17.51 4.96
CA ASP A 272 0.94 17.29 6.24
C ASP A 272 0.26 15.92 6.30
N LEU A 273 -0.25 15.45 5.16
CA LEU A 273 -0.80 14.10 5.06
C LEU A 273 0.29 13.02 5.22
N ALA A 274 1.50 13.23 4.70
CA ALA A 274 2.62 12.30 4.93
C ALA A 274 3.00 12.25 6.41
N LYS A 275 3.05 13.40 7.10
CA LYS A 275 3.28 13.46 8.56
C LYS A 275 2.19 12.72 9.33
N GLN A 276 0.92 12.87 8.94
CA GLN A 276 -0.21 12.16 9.55
C GLN A 276 -0.08 10.64 9.36
N VAL A 277 0.22 10.19 8.15
CA VAL A 277 0.38 8.75 7.82
C VAL A 277 1.54 8.14 8.59
N LEU A 278 2.70 8.81 8.61
CA LEU A 278 3.87 8.38 9.38
C LEU A 278 3.60 8.39 10.89
N GLY A 279 2.89 9.40 11.39
CA GLY A 279 2.51 9.53 12.80
C GLY A 279 1.54 8.44 13.26
N ALA A 280 0.56 8.07 12.43
CA ALA A 280 -0.37 6.97 12.71
C ALA A 280 0.33 5.61 12.80
N GLY A 281 1.46 5.41 12.10
CA GLY A 281 2.29 4.20 12.22
C GLY A 281 2.97 4.09 13.58
N ASN A 282 3.56 5.19 14.05
CA ASN A 282 4.34 5.18 15.30
C ASN A 282 3.47 4.97 16.55
N THR A 283 2.27 5.53 16.62
CA THR A 283 1.48 5.48 17.86
C THR A 283 0.99 4.06 18.19
N THR A 284 0.57 3.29 17.18
CA THR A 284 0.09 1.92 17.39
C THR A 284 1.22 0.97 17.77
N ASP A 285 2.38 1.06 17.11
CA ASP A 285 3.54 0.23 17.45
C ASP A 285 4.11 0.56 18.82
N LEU A 286 4.21 1.85 19.17
CA LEU A 286 4.62 2.27 20.51
C LEU A 286 3.64 1.80 21.59
N GLN A 287 2.34 1.82 21.32
CA GLN A 287 1.34 1.32 22.27
C GLN A 287 1.46 -0.20 22.48
N ASN A 288 1.70 -0.96 21.40
CA ASN A 288 1.93 -2.40 21.47
C ASN A 288 3.21 -2.75 22.23
N GLN A 289 4.30 -2.02 21.97
CA GLN A 289 5.57 -2.17 22.70
C GLN A 289 5.41 -1.81 24.18
N LEU A 290 4.70 -0.74 24.51
CA LEU A 290 4.42 -0.33 25.89
C LEU A 290 3.61 -1.40 26.63
N ASN A 291 2.59 -1.97 25.98
CA ASN A 291 1.78 -3.04 26.56
C ASN A 291 2.62 -4.30 26.81
N ALA A 292 3.45 -4.70 25.85
CA ALA A 292 4.35 -5.85 26.00
C ALA A 292 5.38 -5.65 27.13
N ALA A 293 5.99 -4.46 27.21
CA ALA A 293 6.92 -4.09 28.28
C ALA A 293 6.24 -4.12 29.65
N ASN A 294 5.01 -3.62 29.76
CA ASN A 294 4.23 -3.66 31.00
C ASN A 294 3.91 -5.09 31.44
N THR A 295 3.57 -5.99 30.51
CA THR A 295 3.37 -7.41 30.80
C THR A 295 4.66 -8.08 31.28
N ALA A 296 5.78 -7.83 30.61
CA ALA A 296 7.08 -8.37 31.03
C ALA A 296 7.47 -7.91 32.44
N LEU A 297 7.31 -6.62 32.73
CA LEU A 297 7.58 -6.04 34.05
C LEU A 297 6.69 -6.66 35.15
N ALA A 298 5.44 -6.98 34.84
CA ALA A 298 4.55 -7.65 35.79
C ALA A 298 5.03 -9.07 36.12
N ASN A 299 5.48 -9.83 35.12
CA ASN A 299 6.01 -11.19 35.31
C ASN A 299 7.32 -11.19 36.10
N GLU A 300 8.22 -10.25 35.83
CA GLU A 300 9.47 -10.10 36.58
C GLU A 300 9.21 -9.73 38.04
N LYS A 301 8.26 -8.83 38.32
CA LYS A 301 7.84 -8.51 39.70
C LYS A 301 7.31 -9.72 40.43
N GLN A 302 6.47 -10.53 39.77
CA GLN A 302 5.94 -11.76 40.36
C GLN A 302 7.06 -12.76 40.68
N THR A 303 8.02 -12.91 39.77
CA THR A 303 9.20 -13.77 39.97
C THR A 303 10.05 -13.27 41.14
N ALA A 304 10.31 -11.97 41.23
CA ALA A 304 11.03 -11.37 42.34
C ALA A 304 10.33 -11.57 43.69
N THR A 305 8.99 -11.47 43.73
CA THR A 305 8.21 -11.79 44.94
C THR A 305 8.37 -13.27 45.34
N SER A 306 8.30 -14.21 44.39
CA SER A 306 8.49 -15.64 44.67
C SER A 306 9.88 -15.92 45.24
N LEU A 307 10.93 -15.37 44.60
CA LEU A 307 12.31 -15.52 45.07
C LEU A 307 12.52 -14.91 46.45
N GLN A 308 11.87 -13.79 46.76
CA GLN A 308 11.94 -13.19 48.09
C GLN A 308 11.28 -14.09 49.15
N THR A 309 10.17 -14.75 48.81
CA THR A 309 9.54 -15.74 49.69
C THR A 309 10.44 -16.94 49.91
N GLU A 310 11.04 -17.49 48.86
CA GLU A 310 11.99 -18.61 48.94
C GLU A 310 13.22 -18.25 49.78
N LEU A 311 13.78 -17.06 49.59
CA LEU A 311 14.91 -16.56 50.37
C LEU A 311 14.57 -16.46 51.86
N ASN A 312 13.38 -15.97 52.19
CA ASN A 312 12.92 -15.88 53.58
C ASN A 312 12.77 -17.28 54.20
N THR A 313 12.19 -18.24 53.47
CA THR A 313 12.07 -19.63 53.92
C THR A 313 13.45 -20.27 54.14
N ALA A 314 14.37 -20.12 53.18
CA ALA A 314 15.73 -20.65 53.29
C ALA A 314 16.47 -20.05 54.49
N LYS A 315 16.28 -18.75 54.77
CA LYS A 315 16.88 -18.09 55.93
C LYS A 315 16.34 -18.65 57.24
N THR A 316 15.03 -18.87 57.36
CA THR A 316 14.44 -19.52 58.53
C THR A 316 14.96 -20.94 58.73
N GLN A 317 15.13 -21.71 57.64
CA GLN A 317 15.70 -23.06 57.72
C GLN A 317 17.16 -23.04 58.16
N LEU A 318 17.96 -22.10 57.65
CA LEU A 318 19.36 -21.93 58.06
C LEU A 318 19.47 -21.57 59.54
N ASP A 319 18.64 -20.64 60.02
CA ASP A 319 18.61 -20.25 61.43
C ASP A 319 18.23 -21.43 62.34
N ALA A 320 17.26 -22.25 61.93
CA ALA A 320 16.87 -23.46 62.63
C ALA A 320 18.00 -24.51 62.66
N ALA A 321 18.67 -24.73 61.53
CA ALA A 321 19.81 -25.64 61.43
C ALA A 321 20.99 -25.20 62.31
N ASN A 322 21.30 -23.89 62.31
CA ASN A 322 22.34 -23.33 63.17
C ASN A 322 22.02 -23.48 64.66
N LYS A 323 20.75 -23.29 65.05
CA LYS A 323 20.30 -23.53 66.42
C LYS A 323 20.43 -25.00 66.81
N ALA A 324 20.03 -25.92 65.93
CA ALA A 324 20.16 -27.36 66.16
C ALA A 324 21.63 -27.79 66.31
N ALA A 325 22.52 -27.29 65.44
CA ALA A 325 23.96 -27.57 65.52
C ALA A 325 24.61 -27.03 66.82
N THR A 326 24.17 -25.86 67.27
CA THR A 326 24.61 -25.27 68.55
C THR A 326 24.18 -26.14 69.72
N GLN A 327 22.92 -26.61 69.72
CA GLN A 327 22.41 -27.51 70.76
C GLN A 327 23.16 -28.84 70.76
N ALA A 328 23.35 -29.46 69.60
CA ALA A 328 24.09 -30.72 69.49
C ALA A 328 25.54 -30.59 70.00
N THR A 329 26.18 -29.45 69.77
CA THR A 329 27.52 -29.16 70.32
C THR A 329 27.49 -29.05 71.85
N ALA A 330 26.48 -28.38 72.41
CA ALA A 330 26.30 -28.29 73.85
C ALA A 330 26.05 -29.68 74.49
N ASP A 331 25.18 -30.48 73.88
CA ASP A 331 24.85 -31.84 74.35
C ASP A 331 26.08 -32.75 74.30
N LYS A 332 26.88 -32.67 73.22
CA LYS A 332 28.17 -33.37 73.11
C LYS A 332 29.13 -32.99 74.23
N ASN A 333 29.29 -31.70 74.50
CA ASN A 333 30.19 -31.22 75.56
C ASN A 333 29.72 -31.66 76.95
N ALA A 334 28.42 -31.65 77.21
CA ALA A 334 27.85 -32.16 78.46
C ALA A 334 28.09 -33.67 78.63
N ALA A 335 27.89 -34.46 77.58
CA ALA A 335 28.16 -35.89 77.59
C ALA A 335 29.65 -36.21 77.85
N LEU A 336 30.57 -35.47 77.21
CA LEU A 336 32.01 -35.61 77.44
C LEU A 336 32.40 -35.27 78.89
N ALA A 337 31.81 -34.22 79.46
CA ALA A 337 32.04 -33.87 80.86
C ALA A 337 31.55 -34.97 81.82
N GLN A 338 30.39 -35.55 81.55
CA GLN A 338 29.85 -36.66 82.34
C GLN A 338 30.74 -37.91 82.26
N VAL A 339 31.26 -38.24 81.07
CA VAL A 339 32.22 -39.35 80.90
C VAL A 339 33.50 -39.10 81.70
N ALA A 340 34.05 -37.88 81.67
CA ALA A 340 35.24 -37.52 82.42
C ALA A 340 35.02 -37.63 83.95
N ASP A 341 33.84 -37.21 84.44
CA ASP A 341 33.49 -37.34 85.85
C ASP A 341 33.37 -38.80 86.29
N LEU A 342 32.65 -39.64 85.53
CA LEU A 342 32.53 -41.07 85.79
C LEU A 342 33.90 -41.79 85.77
N GLN A 343 34.79 -41.42 84.85
CA GLN A 343 36.17 -41.92 84.82
C GLN A 343 36.93 -41.58 86.11
N ASN A 344 36.78 -40.35 86.62
CA ASN A 344 37.38 -39.93 87.89
C ASN A 344 36.79 -40.68 89.10
N GLN A 345 35.48 -40.93 89.11
CA GLN A 345 34.84 -41.71 90.17
C GLN A 345 35.34 -43.17 90.21
N ILE A 346 35.48 -43.83 89.04
CA ILE A 346 36.04 -45.19 88.90
C ILE A 346 37.47 -45.27 89.46
N ALA A 347 38.28 -44.23 89.25
CA ALA A 347 39.65 -44.21 89.73
C ALA A 347 39.75 -44.27 91.27
N ASN A 348 38.72 -43.80 91.98
CA ASN A 348 38.72 -43.59 93.42
C ASN A 348 37.79 -44.53 94.21
N ALA A 349 37.02 -45.41 93.54
CA ALA A 349 36.02 -46.25 94.18
C ALA A 349 36.57 -47.65 94.60
N PRO A 350 36.19 -48.16 95.79
CA PRO A 350 36.57 -49.50 96.27
C PRO A 350 35.79 -50.66 95.60
N ASP A 351 34.55 -50.43 95.16
CA ASP A 351 33.78 -51.32 94.26
C ASP A 351 33.36 -50.52 93.03
N LYS A 352 33.58 -51.08 91.84
CA LYS A 352 33.51 -50.38 90.55
C LYS A 352 32.35 -50.84 89.67
N THR A 353 31.59 -51.85 90.11
CA THR A 353 30.65 -52.57 89.24
C THR A 353 29.49 -51.70 88.76
N GLU A 354 28.91 -50.89 89.66
CA GLU A 354 27.79 -49.98 89.34
C GLU A 354 28.24 -48.81 88.46
N ILE A 355 29.38 -48.18 88.80
CA ILE A 355 29.95 -47.04 88.06
C ILE A 355 30.38 -47.45 86.63
N LEU A 356 30.81 -48.71 86.44
CA LEU A 356 31.16 -49.23 85.11
C LEU A 356 29.92 -49.32 84.19
N ASN A 357 28.77 -49.72 84.74
CA ASN A 357 27.51 -49.80 83.98
C ASN A 357 26.98 -48.41 83.62
N ASP A 358 27.14 -47.44 84.51
CA ASP A 358 26.80 -46.03 84.25
C ASP A 358 27.70 -45.43 83.18
N LEU A 359 29.01 -45.73 83.19
CA LEU A 359 29.94 -45.31 82.15
C LEU A 359 29.59 -45.91 80.78
N ILE A 360 29.25 -47.20 80.72
CA ILE A 360 28.83 -47.86 79.48
C ILE A 360 27.56 -47.19 78.93
N SER A 361 26.59 -46.89 79.80
CA SER A 361 25.35 -46.21 79.41
C SER A 361 25.60 -44.79 78.91
N ALA A 362 26.48 -44.03 79.57
CA ALA A 362 26.88 -42.69 79.16
C ALA A 362 27.62 -42.69 77.81
N LEU A 363 28.51 -43.67 77.58
CA LEU A 363 29.22 -43.84 76.29
C LEU A 363 28.25 -44.22 75.15
N GLN A 364 27.25 -45.06 75.42
CA GLN A 364 26.21 -45.38 74.44
C GLN A 364 25.33 -44.18 74.10
N ALA A 365 24.98 -43.35 75.10
CA ALA A 365 24.25 -42.11 74.89
C ALA A 365 25.07 -41.10 74.08
N ALA A 366 26.36 -40.93 74.39
CA ALA A 366 27.26 -40.07 73.65
C ALA A 366 27.44 -40.52 72.20
N ALA A 367 27.56 -41.84 71.95
CA ALA A 367 27.70 -42.40 70.61
C ALA A 367 26.45 -42.16 69.74
N LYS A 368 25.24 -42.19 70.33
CA LYS A 368 24.00 -41.87 69.61
C LYS A 368 23.89 -40.40 69.20
N ASN A 369 24.56 -39.48 69.89
CA ASN A 369 24.55 -38.05 69.59
C ASN A 369 25.63 -37.62 68.57
N ILE A 370 26.49 -38.56 68.13
CA ILE A 370 27.59 -38.32 67.17
C ILE A 370 27.28 -38.89 65.77
N ALA A 371 26.38 -39.87 65.67
CA ALA A 371 25.88 -40.44 64.41
C ALA A 371 24.67 -39.65 63.90
#